data_AF-A0A844FH39-F1
#
_entry.id   AF-A0A844FH39-F1
#
_cell.length_a   1.000
_cell.length_b   1.000
_cell.length_c   1.000
_cell.angle_alpha   90.00
_cell.angle_beta   90.00
_cell.angle_gamma   90.00
#
_symmetry.space_group_name_H-M   'P 1'
#
loop_
_entity.id
_entity.type
_entity.pdbx_description
1 polymer ?
#
loop_
_entity_poly.entity_id
_entity_poly.type
_entity_poly.pdbx_seq_one_letter_code
_entity_poly.pdbx_strand_id
1 'polypeptide(L)'
;MNNLKMVLKNISKRKGIYFLIMIQVMVSVWLLLTRIDAIEKINKIEKNVESAISKDSSRILRLTIIEEGTKPKDFLKFREEVLDKELLEYIAFNMYGSISIDEFCNNSKYKDMKNEFKEEIPMDDGNINTLGIENGIENLIKLNIVKGRNLNDEDFKWYEKGNTVPALGGYGLYRYGLIDIGDKLKDKYENIEYEIVGIIDEDDKWFFDNDMSNSEMRHLKDTLIFPINSKESYGTVYVPTMHYFGAISGNKSSEEAIAELEKISKKHNIQIGFETLKRSIERGKEVVENEFKYYLIFSILFLIGTTFGITVMIVLLLNSRKHDIGVRIAVGASFKDIKRMISGEILFVNILSTLIVSTIYFIQEKILFVMDNEVVNMMDINLLTFISVIVGVAFMCILPIYIVTKRLSKFNPSELVGGRE
;
A
#
# COMPACT_ATOMS: atom_id res chain seq x y z
N MET A 1 35.53 -27.02 3.64
CA MET A 1 35.90 -26.08 2.56
C MET A 1 35.88 -26.66 1.12
N ASN A 2 36.07 -27.97 0.89
CA ASN A 2 36.14 -28.53 -0.48
C ASN A 2 34.80 -28.67 -1.24
N ASN A 3 33.66 -28.87 -0.55
CA ASN A 3 32.38 -29.14 -1.21
C ASN A 3 31.74 -27.92 -1.88
N LEU A 4 31.79 -26.73 -1.25
CA LEU A 4 31.24 -25.50 -1.83
C LEU A 4 32.03 -25.06 -3.08
N LYS A 5 33.37 -25.13 -3.01
CA LYS A 5 34.25 -24.85 -4.15
C LYS A 5 33.96 -25.77 -5.33
N MET A 6 33.64 -27.04 -5.06
CA MET A 6 33.23 -28.00 -6.09
C MET A 6 31.86 -27.66 -6.70
N VAL A 7 30.87 -27.31 -5.88
CA VAL A 7 29.54 -26.86 -6.34
C VAL A 7 29.68 -25.64 -7.25
N LEU A 8 30.40 -24.61 -6.82
CA LEU A 8 30.64 -23.39 -7.61
C LEU A 8 31.36 -23.69 -8.93
N LYS A 9 32.38 -24.57 -8.91
CA LYS A 9 33.10 -24.97 -10.13
C LYS A 9 32.20 -25.72 -11.11
N ASN A 10 31.33 -26.60 -10.61
CA ASN A 10 30.38 -27.33 -11.45
C ASN A 10 29.32 -26.39 -12.06
N ILE A 11 28.80 -25.45 -11.28
CA ILE A 11 27.86 -24.43 -11.76
C ILE A 11 28.51 -23.59 -12.85
N SER A 12 29.75 -23.12 -12.62
CA SER A 12 30.50 -22.30 -13.58
C SER A 12 30.83 -23.02 -14.89
N LYS A 13 30.93 -24.36 -14.90
CA LYS A 13 31.10 -25.13 -16.14
C LYS A 13 29.83 -25.21 -16.98
N ARG A 14 28.65 -24.98 -16.39
CA ARG A 14 27.34 -25.24 -17.00
C ARG A 14 26.40 -24.05 -16.80
N LYS A 15 26.94 -22.83 -16.97
CA LYS A 15 26.28 -21.57 -16.63
C LYS A 15 24.90 -21.43 -17.27
N GLY A 16 24.72 -21.83 -18.54
CA GLY A 16 23.45 -21.68 -19.25
C GLY A 16 22.28 -22.37 -18.56
N ILE A 17 22.42 -23.64 -18.17
CA ILE A 17 21.33 -24.39 -17.54
C ILE A 17 21.03 -23.84 -16.14
N TYR A 18 22.07 -23.59 -15.34
CA TYR A 18 21.87 -23.02 -14.00
C TYR A 18 21.30 -21.60 -14.06
N PHE A 19 21.65 -20.80 -15.07
CA PHE A 19 21.06 -19.47 -15.29
C PHE A 19 19.57 -19.55 -15.62
N LEU A 20 19.15 -20.50 -16.46
CA LEU A 20 17.72 -20.75 -16.74
C LEU A 20 16.96 -21.20 -15.49
N ILE A 21 17.55 -22.12 -14.70
CA ILE A 21 17.00 -22.52 -13.40
C ILE A 21 16.89 -21.29 -12.48
N MET A 22 17.92 -20.44 -12.45
CA MET A 22 17.91 -19.24 -11.62
C MET A 22 16.76 -18.33 -11.98
N ILE A 23 16.58 -17.98 -13.26
CA ILE A 23 15.48 -17.13 -13.73
C ILE A 23 14.13 -17.73 -13.34
N GLN A 24 13.96 -19.04 -13.55
CA GLN A 24 12.69 -19.71 -13.27
C GLN A 24 12.32 -19.66 -11.79
N VAL A 25 13.29 -19.90 -10.91
CA VAL A 25 13.12 -19.73 -9.45
C VAL A 25 12.83 -18.28 -9.12
N MET A 26 13.57 -17.34 -9.73
CA MET A 26 13.41 -15.92 -9.46
C MET A 26 11.99 -15.43 -9.76
N VAL A 27 11.46 -15.74 -10.94
CA VAL A 27 10.08 -15.38 -11.32
C VAL A 27 9.06 -16.02 -10.39
N SER A 28 9.26 -17.28 -10.00
CA SER A 28 8.31 -17.98 -9.12
C SER A 28 8.27 -17.40 -7.71
N VAL A 29 9.45 -17.07 -7.16
CA VAL A 29 9.56 -16.42 -5.85
C VAL A 29 8.98 -15.01 -5.90
N TRP A 30 9.23 -14.27 -6.99
CA TRP A 30 8.65 -12.95 -7.20
C TRP A 30 7.11 -12.98 -7.17
N LEU A 31 6.51 -13.89 -7.94
CA LEU A 31 5.06 -14.05 -7.96
C LEU A 31 4.53 -14.38 -6.56
N LEU A 32 5.14 -15.32 -5.84
CA LEU A 32 4.76 -15.66 -4.48
C LEU A 32 4.83 -14.43 -3.54
N LEU A 33 5.94 -13.70 -3.55
CA LEU A 33 6.14 -12.51 -2.72
C LEU A 33 5.06 -11.46 -2.96
N THR A 34 4.84 -11.08 -4.23
CA THR A 34 3.82 -10.07 -4.57
C THR A 34 2.41 -10.45 -4.13
N ARG A 35 2.07 -11.74 -4.11
CA ARG A 35 0.73 -12.18 -3.68
C ARG A 35 0.56 -12.15 -2.17
N ILE A 36 1.60 -12.54 -1.44
CA ILE A 36 1.53 -12.56 0.01
C ILE A 36 1.54 -11.14 0.56
N ASP A 37 2.40 -10.27 0.01
CA ASP A 37 2.41 -8.84 0.34
C ASP A 37 1.03 -8.20 0.10
N ALA A 38 0.37 -8.49 -1.03
CA ALA A 38 -0.97 -7.99 -1.29
C ALA A 38 -2.00 -8.45 -0.24
N ILE A 39 -1.99 -9.72 0.16
CA ILE A 39 -2.88 -10.24 1.22
C ILE A 39 -2.59 -9.54 2.55
N GLU A 40 -1.32 -9.27 2.86
CA GLU A 40 -0.95 -8.54 4.07
C GLU A 40 -1.41 -7.07 4.02
N LYS A 41 -1.26 -6.40 2.88
CA LYS A 41 -1.78 -5.04 2.65
C LYS A 41 -3.29 -4.96 2.89
N ILE A 42 -4.08 -5.90 2.34
CA ILE A 42 -5.55 -5.98 2.57
C ILE A 42 -5.87 -6.05 4.06
N ASN A 43 -5.17 -6.91 4.80
CA ASN A 43 -5.44 -7.11 6.23
C ASN A 43 -5.11 -5.86 7.07
N LYS A 44 -4.19 -5.01 6.60
CA LYS A 44 -3.83 -3.76 7.28
C LYS A 44 -4.81 -2.61 7.03
N ILE A 45 -5.59 -2.63 5.94
CA ILE A 45 -6.50 -1.51 5.59
C ILE A 45 -7.39 -1.14 6.77
N GLU A 46 -8.08 -2.10 7.36
CA GLU A 46 -8.98 -1.85 8.51
C GLU A 46 -8.22 -1.27 9.70
N LYS A 47 -7.06 -1.82 10.06
CA LYS A 47 -6.25 -1.30 11.16
C LYS A 47 -5.79 0.14 10.90
N ASN A 48 -5.40 0.45 9.66
CA ASN A 48 -4.96 1.78 9.28
C ASN A 48 -6.12 2.77 9.35
N VAL A 49 -7.30 2.39 8.84
CA VAL A 49 -8.50 3.23 8.91
C VAL A 49 -8.89 3.51 10.36
N GLU A 50 -9.02 2.46 11.18
CA GLU A 50 -9.35 2.58 12.62
C GLU A 50 -8.31 3.41 13.40
N SER A 51 -7.06 3.43 12.95
CA SER A 51 -6.02 4.26 13.59
C SER A 51 -6.16 5.76 13.29
N ALA A 52 -6.77 6.12 12.17
CA ALA A 52 -6.88 7.51 11.69
C ALA A 52 -8.21 8.17 12.02
N ILE A 53 -9.23 7.39 12.38
CA ILE A 53 -10.54 7.90 12.77
C ILE A 53 -10.67 7.95 14.31
N SER A 54 -11.45 8.90 14.81
CA SER A 54 -11.71 9.11 16.24
C SER A 54 -12.85 8.23 16.78
N LYS A 55 -13.70 7.70 15.89
CA LYS A 55 -14.92 6.94 16.21
C LYS A 55 -14.92 5.58 15.53
N ASP A 56 -15.66 4.64 16.10
CA ASP A 56 -15.85 3.31 15.56
C ASP A 56 -16.39 3.37 14.11
N SER A 57 -15.74 2.67 13.17
CA SER A 57 -16.13 2.67 11.75
C SER A 57 -17.54 2.14 11.49
N SER A 58 -18.13 1.37 12.40
CA SER A 58 -19.54 0.94 12.31
C SER A 58 -20.53 2.06 12.61
N ARG A 59 -20.07 3.12 13.29
CA ARG A 59 -20.86 4.31 13.66
C ARG A 59 -20.72 5.45 12.66
N ILE A 60 -19.75 5.39 11.76
CA ILE A 60 -19.53 6.39 10.72
C ILE A 60 -20.26 5.94 9.47
N LEU A 61 -21.10 6.80 8.90
CA LEU A 61 -21.72 6.60 7.61
C LEU A 61 -20.95 7.36 6.52
N ARG A 62 -20.76 6.68 5.40
CA ARG A 62 -20.41 7.27 4.11
C ARG A 62 -21.71 7.50 3.34
N LEU A 63 -21.89 8.73 2.89
CA LEU A 63 -23.00 9.17 2.06
C LEU A 63 -22.44 9.40 0.65
N THR A 64 -22.89 8.61 -0.32
CA THR A 64 -22.44 8.70 -1.72
C THR A 64 -23.54 9.28 -2.58
N ILE A 65 -23.30 10.44 -3.19
CA ILE A 65 -24.25 11.05 -4.14
C ILE A 65 -24.16 10.31 -5.46
N ILE A 66 -25.25 9.69 -5.87
CA ILE A 66 -25.29 8.80 -7.04
C ILE A 66 -25.55 9.58 -8.34
N GLU A 67 -26.31 10.67 -8.27
CA GLU A 67 -26.74 11.43 -9.45
C GLU A 67 -25.87 12.68 -9.65
N GLU A 68 -25.12 12.69 -10.77
CA GLU A 68 -24.49 13.90 -11.33
C GLU A 68 -25.60 14.90 -11.68
N GLY A 69 -25.84 15.87 -10.79
CA GLY A 69 -26.98 16.76 -10.96
C GLY A 69 -27.66 17.20 -9.67
N THR A 70 -27.34 16.58 -8.53
CA THR A 70 -27.91 16.98 -7.24
C THR A 70 -27.67 18.47 -7.00
N LYS A 71 -28.77 19.22 -6.84
CA LYS A 71 -28.73 20.67 -6.63
C LYS A 71 -28.32 20.96 -5.18
N PRO A 72 -27.41 21.92 -4.92
CA PRO A 72 -27.01 22.27 -3.57
C PRO A 72 -28.17 22.62 -2.65
N LYS A 73 -29.19 23.33 -3.15
CA LYS A 73 -30.38 23.70 -2.36
C LYS A 73 -31.13 22.49 -1.81
N ASP A 74 -31.28 21.42 -2.59
CA ASP A 74 -32.01 20.23 -2.17
C ASP A 74 -31.15 19.44 -1.17
N PHE A 75 -29.84 19.32 -1.43
CA PHE A 75 -28.90 18.71 -0.48
C PHE A 75 -28.84 19.43 0.86
N LEU A 76 -28.84 20.76 0.87
CA LEU A 76 -28.83 21.55 2.10
C LEU A 76 -30.10 21.34 2.93
N LYS A 77 -31.28 21.22 2.30
CA LYS A 77 -32.53 20.87 3.01
C LYS A 77 -32.50 19.45 3.57
N PHE A 78 -31.94 18.51 2.81
CA PHE A 78 -31.70 17.15 3.30
C PHE A 78 -30.80 17.19 4.54
N ARG A 79 -29.66 17.90 4.46
CA ARG A 79 -28.69 18.03 5.55
C ARG A 79 -29.33 18.65 6.80
N GLU A 80 -30.06 19.75 6.63
CA GLU A 80 -30.78 20.44 7.72
C GLU A 80 -31.75 19.48 8.42
N GLU A 81 -32.63 18.79 7.68
CA GLU A 81 -33.58 17.84 8.29
C GLU A 81 -32.90 16.65 8.99
N VAL A 82 -31.77 16.18 8.46
CA VAL A 82 -31.01 15.07 9.07
C VAL A 82 -30.38 15.49 10.41
N LEU A 83 -29.83 16.70 10.48
CA LEU A 83 -29.23 17.25 11.69
C LEU A 83 -30.31 17.63 12.72
N ASP A 84 -31.41 18.25 12.30
CA ASP A 84 -32.55 18.61 13.17
C ASP A 84 -33.20 17.39 13.84
N LYS A 85 -33.21 16.25 13.14
CA LYS A 85 -33.72 14.98 13.66
C LYS A 85 -32.70 14.22 14.51
N GLU A 86 -31.50 14.79 14.70
CA GLU A 86 -30.39 14.16 15.41
C GLU A 86 -30.13 12.73 14.90
N LEU A 87 -30.13 12.54 13.57
CA LEU A 87 -29.79 11.24 12.98
C LEU A 87 -28.28 11.08 12.87
N LEU A 88 -27.61 12.14 12.43
CA LEU A 88 -26.16 12.24 12.36
C LEU A 88 -25.71 13.45 13.17
N GLU A 89 -24.53 13.35 13.78
CA GLU A 89 -23.94 14.45 14.56
C GLU A 89 -23.43 15.56 13.63
N TYR A 90 -22.99 15.18 12.43
CA TYR A 90 -22.56 16.08 11.37
C TYR A 90 -22.74 15.39 10.02
N ILE A 91 -22.74 16.19 8.96
CA ILE A 91 -22.52 15.74 7.58
C ILE A 91 -21.44 16.66 7.04
N ALA A 92 -20.29 16.10 6.66
CA ALA A 92 -19.13 16.88 6.27
C ALA A 92 -18.31 16.16 5.19
N PHE A 93 -17.48 16.89 4.47
CA PHE A 93 -16.53 16.34 3.51
C PHE A 93 -15.14 16.95 3.67
N ASN A 94 -14.15 16.27 3.12
CA ASN A 94 -12.81 16.79 2.93
C ASN A 94 -12.51 16.93 1.44
N MET A 95 -11.54 17.77 1.11
CA MET A 95 -11.05 17.96 -0.24
C MET A 95 -9.53 17.98 -0.21
N TYR A 96 -8.93 17.06 -0.96
CA TYR A 96 -7.50 17.08 -1.18
C TYR A 96 -7.16 18.03 -2.33
N GLY A 97 -6.09 18.80 -2.18
CA GLY A 97 -5.64 19.73 -3.20
C GLY A 97 -4.17 20.07 -3.07
N SER A 98 -3.79 21.13 -3.76
CA SER A 98 -2.45 21.68 -3.70
C SER A 98 -2.51 23.18 -3.92
N ILE A 99 -1.71 23.95 -3.20
CA ILE A 99 -1.63 25.41 -3.33
C ILE A 99 -0.17 25.85 -3.47
N SER A 100 0.08 26.98 -4.11
CA SER A 100 1.43 27.55 -4.21
C SER A 100 1.61 28.64 -3.16
N ILE A 101 2.58 28.46 -2.26
CA ILE A 101 2.88 29.40 -1.18
C ILE A 101 4.06 30.30 -1.57
N ASP A 102 3.86 31.62 -1.52
CA ASP A 102 4.86 32.63 -1.91
C ASP A 102 6.18 32.47 -1.11
N GLU A 103 6.09 32.22 0.20
CA GLU A 103 7.25 32.07 1.11
C GLU A 103 8.09 30.81 0.81
N PHE A 104 7.53 29.84 0.08
CA PHE A 104 8.21 28.60 -0.27
C PHE A 104 8.87 28.68 -1.65
N CYS A 105 8.46 29.62 -2.50
CA CYS A 105 9.09 29.85 -3.79
C CYS A 105 10.58 30.22 -3.61
N ASN A 106 11.46 29.54 -4.35
CA ASN A 106 12.92 29.72 -4.27
C ASN A 106 13.54 29.48 -2.88
N ASN A 107 12.82 28.86 -1.95
CA ASN A 107 13.30 28.59 -0.60
C ASN A 107 14.15 27.31 -0.59
N SER A 108 15.41 27.40 -0.15
CA SER A 108 16.32 26.25 -0.12
C SER A 108 15.86 25.16 0.84
N LYS A 109 15.31 25.54 2.01
CA LYS A 109 14.79 24.58 3.00
C LYS A 109 13.61 23.78 2.44
N TYR A 110 12.77 24.43 1.64
CA TYR A 110 11.64 23.80 0.99
C TYR A 110 12.12 22.78 -0.05
N LYS A 111 13.12 23.15 -0.86
CA LYS A 111 13.77 22.23 -1.82
C LYS A 111 14.43 21.05 -1.10
N ASP A 112 15.11 21.30 0.02
CA ASP A 112 15.72 20.25 0.84
C ASP A 112 14.67 19.28 1.40
N MET A 113 13.53 19.78 1.88
CA MET A 113 12.41 18.96 2.36
C MET A 113 11.83 18.09 1.25
N LYS A 114 11.47 18.70 0.10
CA LYS A 114 10.92 17.94 -1.04
C LYS A 114 11.92 16.88 -1.56
N ASN A 115 13.22 17.18 -1.54
CA ASN A 115 14.26 16.22 -1.89
C ASN A 115 14.37 15.06 -0.87
N GLU A 116 14.24 15.31 0.44
CA GLU A 116 14.24 14.25 1.46
C GLU A 116 13.01 13.36 1.34
N PHE A 117 11.83 13.98 1.12
CA PHE A 117 10.57 13.26 0.91
C PHE A 117 10.50 12.61 -0.47
N LYS A 118 11.46 12.93 -1.36
CA LYS A 118 11.56 12.49 -2.75
C LYS A 118 10.28 12.67 -3.55
N GLU A 119 9.54 13.71 -3.22
CA GLU A 119 8.40 14.14 -4.02
C GLU A 119 8.94 14.83 -5.26
N GLU A 120 8.33 14.58 -6.42
CA GLU A 120 8.63 15.39 -7.59
C GLU A 120 8.36 16.85 -7.22
N ILE A 121 9.37 17.72 -7.40
CA ILE A 121 9.16 19.15 -7.27
C ILE A 121 8.08 19.49 -8.31
N PRO A 122 6.89 19.94 -7.89
CA PRO A 122 5.81 20.19 -8.82
C PRO A 122 6.27 21.20 -9.89
N MET A 123 5.58 21.22 -11.04
CA MET A 123 5.88 22.18 -12.12
C MET A 123 5.97 23.63 -11.64
N ASP A 124 5.33 23.97 -10.51
CA ASP A 124 5.38 25.27 -9.86
C ASP A 124 6.14 25.21 -8.52
N ASP A 125 7.18 26.03 -8.39
CA ASP A 125 7.98 26.15 -7.16
C ASP A 125 7.11 26.70 -6.01
N GLY A 126 7.29 26.17 -4.80
CA GLY A 126 6.48 26.52 -3.63
C GLY A 126 5.13 25.80 -3.51
N ASN A 127 4.82 24.84 -4.38
CA ASN A 127 3.56 24.09 -4.31
C ASN A 127 3.54 23.05 -3.18
N ILE A 128 2.56 23.17 -2.28
CA ILE A 128 2.35 22.28 -1.14
C ILE A 128 1.01 21.56 -1.21
N ASN A 129 1.03 20.34 -0.69
CA ASN A 129 -0.12 19.49 -0.47
C ASN A 129 -1.10 20.11 0.54
N THR A 130 -2.40 20.02 0.26
CA THR A 130 -3.43 20.57 1.14
C THR A 130 -4.57 19.59 1.42
N LEU A 131 -5.10 19.68 2.63
CA LEU A 131 -6.30 18.99 3.06
C LEU A 131 -7.30 20.04 3.56
N GLY A 132 -8.21 20.44 2.68
CA GLY A 132 -9.38 21.21 3.06
C GLY A 132 -10.36 20.31 3.81
N ILE A 133 -10.90 20.79 4.93
CA ILE A 133 -11.93 20.08 5.69
C ILE A 133 -13.16 20.94 5.93
N GLU A 134 -14.36 20.36 5.80
CA GLU A 134 -15.59 20.99 6.25
C GLU A 134 -15.82 20.73 7.75
N ASN A 135 -16.51 21.66 8.42
CA ASN A 135 -16.96 21.51 9.81
C ASN A 135 -17.68 20.16 10.00
N GLY A 136 -17.19 19.35 10.93
CA GLY A 136 -17.57 17.99 11.23
C GLY A 136 -16.43 17.00 10.97
N ILE A 137 -15.54 17.25 10.00
CA ILE A 137 -14.41 16.34 9.72
C ILE A 137 -13.38 16.37 10.85
N GLU A 138 -13.17 17.49 11.53
CA GLU A 138 -12.33 17.60 12.73
C GLU A 138 -12.79 16.67 13.86
N ASN A 139 -14.07 16.29 13.88
CA ASN A 139 -14.62 15.31 14.81
C ASN A 139 -14.41 13.87 14.35
N LEU A 140 -14.09 13.64 13.07
CA LEU A 140 -13.81 12.33 12.48
C LEU A 140 -12.32 12.01 12.48
N ILE A 141 -11.49 12.96 12.06
CA ILE A 141 -10.05 12.81 11.91
C ILE A 141 -9.37 12.78 13.28
N LYS A 142 -8.46 11.83 13.47
CA LYS A 142 -7.66 11.73 14.68
C LYS A 142 -6.28 12.34 14.44
N LEU A 143 -6.14 13.62 14.78
CA LEU A 143 -4.87 14.36 14.72
C LEU A 143 -4.26 14.53 16.11
N ASN A 144 -2.94 14.41 16.19
CA ASN A 144 -2.17 14.68 17.39
C ASN A 144 -1.46 16.03 17.25
N ILE A 145 -1.89 17.02 18.04
CA ILE A 145 -1.28 18.35 18.01
C ILE A 145 -0.01 18.35 18.86
N VAL A 146 1.14 18.53 18.23
CA VAL A 146 2.45 18.62 18.88
C VAL A 146 2.71 20.03 19.41
N LYS A 147 2.21 21.06 18.73
CA LYS A 147 2.39 22.47 19.10
C LYS A 147 1.17 23.31 18.72
N GLY A 148 0.83 24.32 19.53
CA GLY A 148 -0.30 25.22 19.27
C GLY A 148 -1.65 24.61 19.67
N ARG A 149 -2.68 24.83 18.86
CA ARG A 149 -4.05 24.34 19.09
C ARG A 149 -4.61 23.64 17.85
N ASN A 150 -5.63 22.81 18.05
CA ASN A 150 -6.42 22.28 16.94
C ASN A 150 -7.39 23.36 16.40
N LEU A 151 -8.04 23.07 15.27
CA LEU A 151 -9.14 23.85 14.72
C LEU A 151 -10.37 23.76 15.64
N ASN A 152 -11.14 24.84 15.72
CA ASN A 152 -12.37 24.95 16.49
C ASN A 152 -13.53 25.53 15.64
N ASP A 153 -14.75 25.50 16.15
CA ASP A 153 -15.96 25.93 15.42
C ASP A 153 -15.89 27.37 14.84
N GLU A 154 -15.14 28.28 15.47
CA GLU A 154 -14.99 29.64 14.96
C GLU A 154 -14.05 29.72 13.76
N ASP A 155 -13.09 28.80 13.66
CA ASP A 155 -12.14 28.72 12.55
C ASP A 155 -12.86 28.40 11.24
N PHE A 156 -13.95 27.62 11.29
CA PHE A 156 -14.80 27.32 10.12
C PHE A 156 -15.66 28.50 9.65
N LYS A 157 -15.57 29.65 10.30
CA LYS A 157 -16.24 30.91 9.93
C LYS A 157 -15.24 31.99 9.55
N TRP A 158 -14.02 31.62 9.20
CA TRP A 158 -12.94 32.54 8.84
C TRP A 158 -13.33 33.56 7.76
N TYR A 159 -14.12 33.13 6.77
CA TYR A 159 -14.57 33.95 5.64
C TYR A 159 -15.50 35.10 6.06
N GLU A 160 -16.04 35.09 7.28
CA GLU A 160 -16.81 36.21 7.84
C GLU A 160 -15.90 37.30 8.44
N LYS A 161 -14.64 36.95 8.73
CA LYS A 161 -13.63 37.81 9.39
C LYS A 161 -12.62 38.40 8.41
N GLY A 162 -12.54 37.91 7.17
CA GLY A 162 -11.64 38.40 6.12
C GLY A 162 -11.07 37.26 5.28
N ASN A 163 -9.81 37.42 4.85
CA ASN A 163 -9.12 36.49 3.95
C ASN A 163 -8.02 35.66 4.63
N THR A 164 -7.98 35.67 5.97
CA THR A 164 -7.01 34.87 6.73
C THR A 164 -7.68 33.58 7.20
N VAL A 165 -7.14 32.44 6.75
CA VAL A 165 -7.62 31.10 7.04
C VAL A 165 -6.73 30.48 8.12
N PRO A 166 -7.27 30.07 9.28
CA PRO A 166 -6.49 29.33 10.27
C PRO A 166 -6.14 27.94 9.72
N ALA A 167 -4.88 27.53 9.82
CA ALA A 167 -4.38 26.27 9.27
C ALA A 167 -3.53 25.50 10.26
N LEU A 168 -3.54 24.17 10.14
CA LEU A 168 -2.59 23.27 10.80
C LEU A 168 -1.49 22.92 9.83
N GLY A 169 -0.25 22.94 10.32
CA GLY A 169 0.92 22.55 9.54
C GLY A 169 1.42 21.14 9.86
N GLY A 170 1.74 20.37 8.83
CA GLY A 170 2.48 19.12 8.96
C GLY A 170 3.82 19.26 9.69
N TYR A 171 4.19 18.26 10.48
CA TYR A 171 5.45 18.29 11.27
C TYR A 171 6.71 18.48 10.40
N GLY A 172 6.70 17.96 9.18
CA GLY A 172 7.80 18.14 8.22
C GLY A 172 8.05 19.63 7.94
N LEU A 173 7.00 20.41 7.68
CA LEU A 173 7.13 21.85 7.44
C LEU A 173 7.77 22.57 8.64
N TYR A 174 7.35 22.22 9.85
CA TYR A 174 7.89 22.76 11.08
C TYR A 174 9.36 22.35 11.30
N ARG A 175 9.69 21.07 11.10
CA ARG A 175 11.03 20.51 11.29
C ARG A 175 12.10 21.16 10.41
N TYR A 176 11.74 21.55 9.18
CA TYR A 176 12.63 22.28 8.28
C TYR A 176 12.67 23.79 8.56
N GLY A 177 11.87 24.27 9.51
CA GLY A 177 11.74 25.69 9.83
C GLY A 177 11.20 26.49 8.65
N LEU A 178 10.20 25.93 7.96
CA LEU A 178 9.40 26.60 6.95
C LEU A 178 8.20 27.32 7.56
N ILE A 179 7.70 26.82 8.69
CA ILE A 179 6.57 27.37 9.43
C ILE A 179 6.80 27.31 10.94
N ASP A 180 6.17 28.21 11.69
CA ASP A 180 5.93 28.15 13.12
C ASP A 180 4.54 28.72 13.45
N ILE A 181 4.07 28.54 14.69
CA ILE A 181 2.78 29.06 15.17
C ILE A 181 2.75 30.59 15.05
N GLY A 182 1.68 31.10 14.42
CA GLY A 182 1.44 32.51 14.17
C GLY A 182 2.03 33.02 12.85
N ASP A 183 2.78 32.19 12.12
CA ASP A 183 3.21 32.53 10.77
C ASP A 183 2.00 32.67 9.85
N LYS A 184 2.10 33.60 8.91
CA LYS A 184 1.12 33.81 7.85
C LYS A 184 1.76 33.48 6.52
N LEU A 185 1.18 32.52 5.81
CA LEU A 185 1.64 32.04 4.52
C LEU A 185 0.70 32.56 3.44
N LYS A 186 1.23 33.15 2.39
CA LYS A 186 0.40 33.76 1.35
C LYS A 186 0.23 32.84 0.16
N ASP A 187 -1.02 32.65 -0.28
CA ASP A 187 -1.28 32.02 -1.57
C ASP A 187 -0.77 32.91 -2.71
N LYS A 188 -0.06 32.30 -3.65
CA LYS A 188 0.54 32.99 -4.81
C LYS A 188 -0.48 33.51 -5.81
N TYR A 189 -1.60 32.80 -5.96
CA TYR A 189 -2.61 33.04 -6.99
C TYR A 189 -3.89 33.65 -6.44
N GLU A 190 -4.22 33.36 -5.18
CA GLU A 190 -5.41 33.83 -4.51
C GLU A 190 -5.07 34.90 -3.47
N ASN A 191 -6.01 35.80 -3.19
CA ASN A 191 -5.85 36.80 -2.14
C ASN A 191 -6.20 36.21 -0.76
N ILE A 192 -5.57 35.07 -0.42
CA ILE A 192 -5.78 34.30 0.81
C ILE A 192 -4.46 34.18 1.57
N GLU A 193 -4.52 34.33 2.90
CA GLU A 193 -3.40 34.08 3.81
C GLU A 193 -3.75 32.92 4.75
N TYR A 194 -2.84 32.00 4.97
CA TYR A 194 -2.99 30.89 5.91
C TYR A 194 -2.21 31.19 7.19
N GLU A 195 -2.91 31.33 8.32
CA GLU A 195 -2.30 31.54 9.64
C GLU A 195 -2.10 30.19 10.35
N ILE A 196 -0.86 29.86 10.69
CA ILE A 196 -0.54 28.59 11.34
C ILE A 196 -0.95 28.63 12.82
N VAL A 197 -2.00 27.90 13.18
CA VAL A 197 -2.54 27.85 14.56
C VAL A 197 -2.12 26.60 15.33
N GLY A 198 -1.65 25.57 14.62
CA GLY A 198 -1.21 24.30 15.20
C GLY A 198 -0.26 23.54 14.30
N ILE A 199 0.55 22.66 14.89
CA ILE A 199 1.42 21.71 14.20
C ILE A 199 1.01 20.30 14.61
N ILE A 200 0.75 19.45 13.62
CA ILE A 200 0.37 18.03 13.81
C ILE A 200 1.59 17.12 13.89
N ASP A 201 1.42 15.87 14.28
CA ASP A 201 2.49 14.88 14.43
C ASP A 201 2.99 14.35 13.07
N GLU A 202 4.22 13.81 13.03
CA GLU A 202 4.82 13.25 11.80
C GLU A 202 4.14 11.94 11.37
N ASP A 203 3.57 11.21 12.32
CA ASP A 203 2.88 9.94 12.09
C ASP A 203 1.39 10.09 11.74
N ASP A 204 0.84 11.31 11.79
CA ASP A 204 -0.55 11.58 11.46
C ASP A 204 -0.81 11.36 9.96
N LYS A 205 -1.94 10.73 9.65
CA LYS A 205 -2.28 10.20 8.32
C LYS A 205 -3.74 10.46 7.99
N TRP A 206 -4.01 10.67 6.71
CA TRP A 206 -5.39 10.76 6.21
C TRP A 206 -5.54 10.17 4.81
N PHE A 207 -6.80 9.97 4.43
CA PHE A 207 -7.19 9.49 3.11
C PHE A 207 -7.05 10.61 2.08
N PHE A 208 -6.40 10.30 0.97
CA PHE A 208 -6.17 11.25 -0.11
C PHE A 208 -7.34 11.36 -1.08
N ASP A 209 -8.18 10.32 -1.14
CA ASP A 209 -9.41 10.29 -1.92
C ASP A 209 -10.63 10.24 -1.00
N ASN A 210 -11.76 10.68 -1.54
CA ASN A 210 -13.05 10.71 -0.87
C ASN A 210 -13.63 9.30 -0.67
N ASP A 211 -13.00 8.26 -1.22
CA ASP A 211 -13.31 6.86 -0.94
C ASP A 211 -12.36 6.25 0.11
N MET A 212 -12.71 6.38 1.39
CA MET A 212 -11.93 5.81 2.50
C MET A 212 -11.82 4.27 2.50
N SER A 213 -12.55 3.56 1.63
CA SER A 213 -12.55 2.08 1.59
C SER A 213 -11.51 1.48 0.64
N ASN A 214 -11.03 2.27 -0.32
CA ASN A 214 -10.11 1.84 -1.36
C ASN A 214 -8.94 2.81 -1.55
N SER A 215 -8.89 3.88 -0.75
CA SER A 215 -7.92 4.95 -0.93
C SER A 215 -6.64 4.76 -0.15
N GLU A 216 -5.59 5.23 -0.78
CA GLU A 216 -4.26 5.35 -0.24
C GLU A 216 -4.29 6.35 0.91
N MET A 217 -3.93 5.87 2.10
CA MET A 217 -3.63 6.77 3.22
C MET A 217 -2.25 7.37 3.01
N ARG A 218 -2.10 8.67 3.21
CA ARG A 218 -0.81 9.37 3.15
C ARG A 218 -0.50 10.05 4.46
N HIS A 219 0.78 10.20 4.75
CA HIS A 219 1.25 11.02 5.85
C HIS A 219 0.90 12.49 5.60
N LEU A 220 0.50 13.21 6.63
CA LEU A 220 0.16 14.64 6.56
C LEU A 220 1.36 15.56 6.88
N LYS A 221 2.56 14.98 7.02
CA LYS A 221 3.78 15.67 7.47
C LYS A 221 4.19 16.86 6.59
N ASP A 222 3.81 16.87 5.31
CA ASP A 222 4.09 17.92 4.34
C ASP A 222 2.81 18.63 3.85
N THR A 223 1.71 18.48 4.59
CA THR A 223 0.39 18.99 4.21
C THR A 223 -0.02 20.18 5.09
N LEU A 224 -0.72 21.16 4.50
CA LEU A 224 -1.50 22.15 5.23
C LEU A 224 -2.95 21.72 5.34
N ILE A 225 -3.50 21.71 6.56
CA ILE A 225 -4.90 21.34 6.84
C ILE A 225 -5.66 22.61 7.20
N PHE A 226 -6.78 22.89 6.54
CA PHE A 226 -7.53 24.13 6.79
C PHE A 226 -9.05 23.98 6.57
N PRO A 227 -9.87 24.82 7.24
CA PRO A 227 -11.31 24.82 7.05
C PRO A 227 -11.73 25.38 5.68
N ILE A 228 -12.59 24.64 4.96
CA ILE A 228 -13.14 25.07 3.67
C ILE A 228 -14.27 26.09 3.87
N ASN A 229 -14.38 27.07 2.97
CA ASN A 229 -15.56 27.93 2.87
C ASN A 229 -16.76 27.17 2.28
N SER A 230 -17.53 26.50 3.14
CA SER A 230 -18.69 25.72 2.71
C SER A 230 -19.74 26.56 1.96
N LYS A 231 -19.89 27.86 2.26
CA LYS A 231 -20.84 28.73 1.55
C LYS A 231 -20.50 28.87 0.07
N GLU A 232 -19.22 29.04 -0.26
CA GLU A 232 -18.76 29.06 -1.66
C GLU A 232 -18.83 27.67 -2.29
N SER A 233 -18.47 26.61 -1.56
CA SER A 233 -18.55 25.24 -2.06
C SER A 233 -19.97 24.83 -2.48
N TYR A 234 -21.00 25.34 -1.81
CA TYR A 234 -22.41 25.12 -2.18
C TYR A 234 -22.98 26.20 -3.10
N GLY A 235 -22.20 27.21 -3.48
CA GLY A 235 -22.58 28.25 -4.45
C GLY A 235 -22.49 27.80 -5.91
N THR A 236 -21.99 26.59 -6.16
CA THR A 236 -21.86 25.95 -7.48
C THR A 236 -23.19 25.43 -8.01
N VAL A 237 -23.23 24.98 -9.29
CA VAL A 237 -24.44 24.39 -9.89
C VAL A 237 -24.77 23.01 -9.30
N TYR A 238 -23.76 22.30 -8.80
CA TYR A 238 -23.84 20.94 -8.29
C TYR A 238 -23.13 20.82 -6.95
N VAL A 239 -23.51 19.81 -6.17
CA VAL A 239 -22.85 19.51 -4.89
C VAL A 239 -21.35 19.23 -5.10
N PRO A 240 -20.45 19.81 -4.28
CA PRO A 240 -19.01 19.88 -4.57
C PRO A 240 -18.25 18.54 -4.49
N THR A 241 -18.83 17.49 -3.89
CA THR A 241 -18.21 16.17 -3.76
C THR A 241 -19.24 15.06 -3.86
N MET A 242 -18.79 13.87 -4.28
CA MET A 242 -19.59 12.66 -4.32
C MET A 242 -19.65 11.93 -2.98
N HIS A 243 -18.74 12.19 -2.03
CA HIS A 243 -18.74 11.50 -0.74
C HIS A 243 -18.72 12.46 0.45
N TYR A 244 -19.62 12.19 1.39
CA TYR A 244 -19.73 12.86 2.68
C TYR A 244 -19.67 11.84 3.81
N PHE A 245 -19.32 12.31 5.00
CA PHE A 245 -19.22 11.52 6.21
C PHE A 245 -20.09 12.10 7.30
N GLY A 246 -20.68 11.22 8.11
CA GLY A 246 -21.41 11.60 9.31
C GLY A 246 -21.37 10.50 10.35
N ALA A 247 -21.24 10.86 11.62
CA ALA A 247 -21.36 9.92 12.72
C ALA A 247 -22.82 9.76 13.12
N ILE A 248 -23.30 8.52 13.26
CA ILE A 248 -24.65 8.25 13.77
C ILE A 248 -24.77 8.82 15.18
N SER A 249 -25.86 9.51 15.47
CA SER A 249 -26.14 10.10 16.78
C SER A 249 -26.72 9.09 17.77
N GLY A 250 -26.40 9.27 19.05
CA GLY A 250 -27.02 8.54 20.16
C GLY A 250 -26.93 7.01 20.04
N ASN A 251 -27.95 6.30 20.52
CA ASN A 251 -27.95 4.82 20.59
C ASN A 251 -28.69 4.13 19.42
N LYS A 252 -29.07 4.86 18.36
CA LYS A 252 -29.75 4.26 17.19
C LYS A 252 -28.85 3.23 16.51
N SER A 253 -29.41 2.14 15.97
CA SER A 253 -28.63 1.20 15.16
C SER A 253 -28.29 1.80 13.78
N SER A 254 -27.27 1.24 13.12
CA SER A 254 -26.91 1.61 11.75
C SER A 254 -28.06 1.40 10.77
N GLU A 255 -28.81 0.33 10.92
CA GLU A 255 -29.91 -0.04 10.03
C GLU A 255 -31.09 0.92 10.20
N GLU A 256 -31.41 1.29 11.44
CA GLU A 256 -32.45 2.27 11.75
C GLU A 256 -32.11 3.65 11.18
N ALA A 257 -30.87 4.11 11.40
CA ALA A 257 -30.40 5.40 10.89
C ALA A 257 -30.44 5.43 9.35
N ILE A 258 -29.92 4.39 8.68
CA ILE A 258 -29.92 4.28 7.22
C ILE A 258 -31.35 4.27 6.67
N ALA A 259 -32.26 3.51 7.27
CA ALA A 259 -33.65 3.45 6.81
C ALA A 259 -34.38 4.80 6.95
N GLU A 260 -34.06 5.60 7.97
CA GLU A 260 -34.58 6.96 8.10
C GLU A 260 -33.95 7.92 7.09
N LEU A 261 -32.63 7.84 6.88
CA LEU A 261 -31.90 8.64 5.90
C LEU A 261 -32.40 8.41 4.47
N GLU A 262 -32.70 7.15 4.10
CA GLU A 262 -33.30 6.81 2.80
C GLU A 262 -34.70 7.40 2.60
N LYS A 263 -35.48 7.55 3.67
CA LYS A 263 -36.79 8.22 3.58
C LYS A 263 -36.63 9.71 3.37
N ILE A 264 -35.67 10.34 4.06
CA ILE A 264 -35.40 11.78 3.94
C ILE A 264 -34.80 12.10 2.56
N SER A 265 -33.88 11.28 2.05
CA SER A 265 -33.31 11.46 0.70
C SER A 265 -34.38 11.40 -0.39
N LYS A 266 -35.29 10.42 -0.34
CA LYS A 266 -36.45 10.32 -1.24
C LYS A 266 -37.38 11.52 -1.13
N LYS A 267 -37.64 12.00 0.09
CA LYS A 267 -38.49 13.19 0.33
C LYS A 267 -37.93 14.45 -0.35
N HIS A 268 -36.61 14.63 -0.33
CA HIS A 268 -35.93 15.76 -0.98
C HIS A 268 -35.54 15.48 -2.44
N ASN A 269 -35.97 14.35 -3.00
CA ASN A 269 -35.68 13.95 -4.38
C ASN A 269 -34.17 13.88 -4.68
N ILE A 270 -33.40 13.29 -3.76
CA ILE A 270 -31.95 13.08 -3.90
C ILE A 270 -31.64 11.59 -3.84
N GLN A 271 -30.78 11.12 -4.74
CA GLN A 271 -30.26 9.76 -4.72
C GLN A 271 -28.93 9.72 -3.98
N ILE A 272 -28.98 9.24 -2.74
CA ILE A 272 -27.81 9.07 -1.87
C ILE A 272 -27.73 7.59 -1.48
N GLY A 273 -26.57 6.98 -1.72
CA GLY A 273 -26.21 5.69 -1.15
C GLY A 273 -25.67 5.88 0.27
N PHE A 274 -26.16 5.06 1.19
CA PHE A 274 -25.73 5.06 2.59
C PHE A 274 -25.07 3.73 2.92
N GLU A 275 -23.86 3.78 3.46
CA GLU A 275 -23.19 2.60 4.00
C GLU A 275 -22.36 2.99 5.23
N THR A 276 -22.20 2.06 6.17
CA THR A 276 -21.23 2.28 7.25
C THR A 276 -19.82 2.22 6.68
N LEU A 277 -18.90 2.98 7.26
CA LEU A 277 -17.49 2.94 6.88
C LEU A 277 -16.94 1.52 7.06
N LYS A 278 -17.34 0.81 8.12
CA LYS A 278 -17.04 -0.61 8.31
C LYS A 278 -17.44 -1.47 7.11
N ARG A 279 -18.68 -1.35 6.63
CA ARG A 279 -19.15 -2.13 5.48
C ARG A 279 -18.44 -1.73 4.19
N SER A 280 -18.09 -0.44 4.06
CA SER A 280 -17.28 0.07 2.96
C SER A 280 -15.91 -0.61 2.93
N ILE A 281 -15.20 -0.65 4.08
CA ILE A 281 -13.91 -1.34 4.24
C ILE A 281 -14.05 -2.84 3.92
N GLU A 282 -15.05 -3.52 4.48
CA GLU A 282 -15.31 -4.94 4.22
C GLU A 282 -15.53 -5.20 2.72
N ARG A 283 -16.31 -4.35 2.05
CA ARG A 283 -16.55 -4.47 0.61
C ARG A 283 -15.28 -4.23 -0.20
N GLY A 284 -14.47 -3.24 0.17
CA GLY A 284 -13.15 -3.00 -0.41
C GLY A 284 -12.26 -4.25 -0.28
N LYS A 285 -12.19 -4.83 0.93
CA LYS A 285 -11.48 -6.10 1.18
C LYS A 285 -12.03 -7.24 0.33
N GLU A 286 -13.34 -7.44 0.27
CA GLU A 286 -13.98 -8.52 -0.51
C GLU A 286 -13.64 -8.42 -2.01
N VAL A 287 -13.64 -7.21 -2.59
CA VAL A 287 -13.26 -6.99 -4.00
C VAL A 287 -11.81 -7.39 -4.21
N VAL A 288 -10.91 -6.88 -3.38
CA VAL A 288 -9.49 -7.12 -3.48
C VAL A 288 -9.20 -8.62 -3.24
N GLU A 289 -9.73 -9.24 -2.19
CA GLU A 289 -9.61 -10.68 -1.93
C GLU A 289 -10.05 -11.56 -3.11
N ASN A 290 -11.18 -11.21 -3.74
CA ASN A 290 -11.69 -11.95 -4.89
C ASN A 290 -10.75 -11.86 -6.11
N GLU A 291 -10.20 -10.68 -6.39
CA GLU A 291 -9.20 -10.52 -7.46
C GLU A 291 -7.91 -11.29 -7.12
N PHE A 292 -7.41 -11.16 -5.89
CA PHE A 292 -6.16 -11.77 -5.46
C PHE A 292 -6.22 -13.29 -5.32
N LYS A 293 -7.40 -13.86 -5.05
CA LYS A 293 -7.61 -15.31 -4.96
C LYS A 293 -7.19 -16.03 -6.24
N TYR A 294 -7.57 -15.50 -7.41
CA TYR A 294 -7.18 -16.11 -8.69
C TYR A 294 -5.68 -16.02 -8.92
N TYR A 295 -5.07 -14.87 -8.62
CA TYR A 295 -3.63 -14.69 -8.77
C TYR A 295 -2.80 -15.57 -7.82
N LEU A 296 -3.30 -15.85 -6.62
CA LEU A 296 -2.67 -16.80 -5.69
C LEU A 296 -2.67 -18.22 -6.28
N ILE A 297 -3.80 -18.67 -6.83
CA ILE A 297 -3.90 -19.97 -7.51
C ILE A 297 -2.91 -20.04 -8.67
N PHE A 298 -2.85 -19.01 -9.52
CA PHE A 298 -1.89 -18.94 -10.61
C PHE A 298 -0.44 -18.99 -10.12
N SER A 299 -0.12 -18.32 -9.02
CA SER A 299 1.23 -18.33 -8.44
C SER A 299 1.62 -19.73 -7.92
N ILE A 300 0.68 -20.46 -7.31
CA ILE A 300 0.88 -21.84 -6.88
C ILE A 300 1.07 -22.77 -8.08
N LEU A 301 0.26 -22.63 -9.13
CA LEU A 301 0.41 -23.40 -10.37
C LEU A 301 1.77 -23.13 -11.03
N PHE A 302 2.21 -21.88 -11.03
CA PHE A 302 3.53 -21.50 -11.54
C PHE A 302 4.66 -22.12 -10.71
N LEU A 303 4.52 -22.14 -9.37
CA LEU A 303 5.47 -22.79 -8.47
C LEU A 303 5.57 -24.31 -8.73
N ILE A 304 4.44 -24.98 -8.96
CA ILE A 304 4.39 -26.39 -9.36
C ILE A 304 5.07 -26.59 -10.72
N GLY A 305 4.70 -25.79 -11.72
CA GLY A 305 5.32 -25.81 -13.05
C GLY A 305 6.83 -25.59 -12.99
N THR A 306 7.28 -24.71 -12.11
CA THR A 306 8.69 -24.47 -11.84
C THR A 306 9.40 -25.65 -11.25
N THR A 307 8.78 -26.33 -10.29
CA THR A 307 9.32 -27.56 -9.71
C THR A 307 9.53 -28.64 -10.79
N PHE A 308 8.60 -28.77 -11.74
CA PHE A 308 8.75 -29.66 -12.89
C PHE A 308 9.85 -29.19 -13.86
N GLY A 309 9.91 -27.89 -14.17
CA GLY A 309 10.95 -27.33 -15.05
C GLY A 309 12.36 -27.57 -14.50
N ILE A 310 12.58 -27.29 -13.21
CA ILE A 310 13.84 -27.58 -12.51
C ILE A 310 14.15 -29.07 -12.58
N THR A 311 13.16 -29.93 -12.34
CA THR A 311 13.33 -31.39 -12.43
C THR A 311 13.83 -31.81 -13.80
N VAL A 312 13.20 -31.34 -14.88
CA VAL A 312 13.60 -31.66 -16.25
C VAL A 312 15.02 -31.19 -16.53
N MET A 313 15.35 -29.95 -16.16
CA MET A 313 16.71 -29.39 -16.33
C MET A 313 17.77 -30.19 -15.56
N ILE A 314 17.46 -30.63 -14.34
CA ILE A 314 18.37 -31.44 -13.53
C ILE A 314 18.57 -32.85 -14.13
N VAL A 315 17.52 -33.44 -14.71
CA VAL A 315 17.63 -34.70 -15.44
C VAL A 315 18.52 -34.55 -16.69
N LEU A 316 18.37 -33.46 -17.45
CA LEU A 316 19.24 -33.15 -18.59
C LEU A 316 20.69 -32.93 -18.14
N LEU A 317 20.90 -32.25 -17.01
CA LEU A 317 22.23 -32.09 -16.39
C LEU A 317 22.84 -33.42 -15.99
N LEU A 318 22.07 -34.33 -15.38
CA LEU A 318 22.51 -35.68 -15.04
C LEU A 318 22.94 -36.47 -16.28
N ASN A 319 22.14 -36.45 -17.35
CA ASN A 319 22.45 -37.18 -18.58
C ASN A 319 23.71 -36.64 -19.27
N SER A 320 23.85 -35.32 -19.36
CA SER A 320 25.03 -34.66 -19.95
C SER A 320 26.30 -34.72 -19.08
N ARG A 321 26.24 -35.36 -17.90
CA ARG A 321 27.41 -35.55 -17.02
C ARG A 321 27.60 -36.99 -16.56
N LYS A 322 26.95 -37.96 -17.22
CA LYS A 322 27.08 -39.38 -16.90
C LYS A 322 28.54 -39.82 -16.88
N HIS A 323 29.32 -39.41 -17.89
CA HIS A 323 30.74 -39.74 -17.97
C HIS A 323 31.55 -39.13 -16.80
N ASP A 324 31.36 -37.83 -16.51
CA ASP A 324 32.02 -37.17 -15.37
C ASP A 324 31.68 -37.85 -14.02
N ILE A 325 30.43 -38.30 -13.86
CA ILE A 325 29.97 -39.04 -12.67
C ILE A 325 30.63 -40.43 -12.64
N GLY A 326 30.68 -41.13 -13.77
CA GLY A 326 31.33 -42.45 -13.89
C GLY A 326 32.81 -42.40 -13.52
N VAL A 327 33.55 -41.42 -14.03
CA VAL A 327 34.96 -41.22 -13.69
C VAL A 327 35.14 -40.97 -12.19
N ARG A 328 34.27 -40.15 -11.57
CA ARG A 328 34.35 -39.89 -10.12
C ARG A 328 34.09 -41.14 -9.29
N ILE A 329 33.12 -41.97 -9.69
CA ILE A 329 32.82 -43.24 -9.02
C ILE A 329 33.98 -44.22 -9.18
N ALA A 330 34.57 -44.31 -10.38
CA ALA A 330 35.74 -45.16 -10.64
C ALA A 330 36.98 -44.77 -9.82
N VAL A 331 37.12 -43.48 -9.51
CA VAL A 331 38.19 -42.94 -8.63
C VAL A 331 37.83 -43.05 -7.13
N GLY A 332 36.69 -43.68 -6.79
CA GLY A 332 36.31 -44.02 -5.41
C GLY A 332 35.28 -43.12 -4.76
N ALA A 333 34.61 -42.21 -5.50
CA ALA A 333 33.50 -41.42 -4.94
C ALA A 333 32.25 -42.30 -4.72
N SER A 334 31.60 -42.15 -3.57
CA SER A 334 30.35 -42.87 -3.29
C SER A 334 29.16 -42.21 -3.98
N PHE A 335 28.06 -42.96 -4.20
CA PHE A 335 26.80 -42.39 -4.68
C PHE A 335 26.25 -41.31 -3.75
N LYS A 336 26.53 -41.39 -2.45
CA LYS A 336 26.16 -40.38 -1.45
C LYS A 336 26.89 -39.05 -1.71
N ASP A 337 28.15 -39.10 -2.13
CA ASP A 337 28.94 -37.91 -2.47
C ASP A 337 28.41 -37.24 -3.73
N ILE A 338 28.05 -38.03 -4.75
CA ILE A 338 27.42 -37.52 -5.98
C ILE A 338 26.05 -36.90 -5.68
N LYS A 339 25.22 -37.57 -4.86
CA LYS A 339 23.93 -37.02 -4.42
C LYS A 339 24.12 -35.70 -3.69
N ARG A 340 25.02 -35.64 -2.70
CA ARG A 340 25.28 -34.43 -1.91
C ARG A 340 25.77 -33.28 -2.79
N MET A 341 26.61 -33.56 -3.79
CA MET A 341 27.09 -32.57 -4.74
C MET A 341 25.93 -31.96 -5.54
N ILE A 342 25.07 -32.80 -6.12
CA ILE A 342 23.98 -32.34 -6.99
C ILE A 342 22.88 -31.65 -6.16
N SER A 343 22.51 -32.21 -5.01
CA SER A 343 21.61 -31.53 -4.07
C SER A 343 22.17 -30.18 -3.62
N GLY A 344 23.49 -30.09 -3.40
CA GLY A 344 24.17 -28.85 -3.08
C GLY A 344 24.08 -27.81 -4.20
N GLU A 345 24.22 -28.22 -5.46
CA GLU A 345 24.01 -27.33 -6.63
C GLU A 345 22.57 -26.81 -6.71
N ILE A 346 21.58 -27.68 -6.52
CA ILE A 346 20.16 -27.31 -6.54
C ILE A 346 19.85 -26.31 -5.43
N LEU A 347 20.24 -26.64 -4.19
CA LEU A 347 20.00 -25.78 -3.02
C LEU A 347 20.70 -24.44 -3.17
N PHE A 348 21.97 -24.44 -3.59
CA PHE A 348 22.74 -23.21 -3.77
C PHE A 348 22.08 -22.27 -4.79
N VAL A 349 21.67 -22.81 -5.94
CA VAL A 349 21.02 -22.02 -6.99
C VAL A 349 19.67 -21.48 -6.55
N ASN A 350 18.84 -22.29 -5.89
CA ASN A 350 17.55 -21.84 -5.37
C ASN A 350 17.72 -20.74 -4.32
N ILE A 351 18.59 -20.94 -3.32
CA ILE A 351 18.84 -19.96 -2.26
C ILE A 351 19.38 -18.66 -2.85
N LEU A 352 20.35 -18.73 -3.77
CA LEU A 352 20.92 -17.54 -4.39
C LEU A 352 19.87 -16.76 -5.19
N SER A 353 19.05 -17.45 -5.99
CA SER A 353 17.93 -16.82 -6.72
C SER A 353 16.94 -16.14 -5.79
N THR A 354 16.54 -16.80 -4.71
CA THR A 354 15.63 -16.22 -3.71
C THR A 354 16.23 -14.97 -3.09
N LEU A 355 17.50 -15.00 -2.68
CA LEU A 355 18.16 -13.83 -2.09
C LEU A 355 18.21 -12.64 -3.04
N ILE A 356 18.53 -12.88 -4.33
CA ILE A 356 18.55 -11.83 -5.34
C ILE A 356 17.16 -11.20 -5.49
N VAL A 357 16.13 -12.03 -5.66
CA VAL A 357 14.75 -11.56 -5.84
C VAL A 357 14.22 -10.84 -4.63
N SER A 358 14.40 -11.39 -3.43
CA SER A 358 13.96 -10.74 -2.20
C SER A 358 14.64 -9.38 -2.02
N THR A 359 15.91 -9.26 -2.41
CA THR A 359 16.63 -7.96 -2.38
C THR A 359 16.04 -6.97 -3.39
N ILE A 360 15.82 -7.40 -4.64
CA ILE A 360 15.22 -6.55 -5.68
C ILE A 360 13.81 -6.11 -5.25
N TYR A 361 13.02 -7.05 -4.74
CA TYR A 361 11.65 -6.79 -4.29
C TYR A 361 11.63 -5.78 -3.14
N PHE A 362 12.50 -5.95 -2.14
CA PHE A 362 12.64 -5.00 -1.04
C PHE A 362 13.05 -3.60 -1.51
N ILE A 363 13.98 -3.52 -2.47
CA ILE A 363 14.38 -2.24 -3.08
C ILE A 363 13.19 -1.61 -3.81
N GLN A 364 12.42 -2.39 -4.57
CA GLN A 364 11.24 -1.89 -5.29
C GLN A 364 10.18 -1.34 -4.33
N GLU A 365 9.79 -2.09 -3.30
CA GLU A 365 8.79 -1.64 -2.32
C GLU A 365 9.26 -0.37 -1.60
N LYS A 366 10.56 -0.29 -1.26
CA LYS A 366 11.13 0.94 -0.68
C LYS A 366 11.08 2.12 -1.65
N ILE A 367 11.26 1.90 -2.96
CA ILE A 367 11.15 2.96 -3.96
C ILE A 367 9.68 3.42 -4.07
N LEU A 368 8.73 2.50 -4.16
CA LEU A 368 7.29 2.80 -4.25
C LEU A 368 6.79 3.57 -3.01
N PHE A 369 7.10 3.09 -1.81
CA PHE A 369 6.76 3.79 -0.56
C PHE A 369 7.25 5.24 -0.56
N VAL A 370 8.46 5.47 -1.06
CA VAL A 370 9.06 6.80 -1.07
C VAL A 370 8.49 7.68 -2.19
N MET A 371 8.14 7.12 -3.35
CA MET A 371 7.58 7.89 -4.46
C MET A 371 6.13 8.30 -4.19
N ASP A 372 5.33 7.39 -3.63
CA ASP A 372 3.88 7.61 -3.52
C ASP A 372 3.48 8.17 -2.13
N ASN A 373 4.39 8.12 -1.14
CA ASN A 373 4.19 8.52 0.26
C ASN A 373 2.93 7.84 0.89
N GLU A 374 2.56 6.69 0.34
CA GLU A 374 1.40 5.91 0.75
C GLU A 374 1.78 4.97 1.90
N VAL A 375 1.04 5.09 2.98
CA VAL A 375 1.16 4.25 4.17
C VAL A 375 0.86 2.78 3.84
N VAL A 376 0.01 2.53 2.85
CA VAL A 376 -0.35 1.17 2.40
C VAL A 376 0.83 0.48 1.71
N ASN A 377 1.73 1.25 1.08
CA ASN A 377 2.95 0.73 0.46
C ASN A 377 4.10 0.52 1.44
N MET A 378 3.90 0.81 2.74
CA MET A 378 4.89 0.46 3.76
C MET A 378 4.92 -1.06 3.93
N MET A 379 5.95 -1.67 3.35
CA MET A 379 6.25 -3.08 3.50
C MET A 379 6.62 -3.38 4.95
N ASP A 380 5.67 -3.84 5.77
CA ASP A 380 6.03 -4.59 6.97
C ASP A 380 6.29 -6.02 6.54
N ILE A 381 7.56 -6.40 6.46
CA ILE A 381 7.94 -7.80 6.29
C ILE A 381 7.47 -8.55 7.54
N ASN A 382 6.29 -9.16 7.43
CA ASN A 382 5.81 -10.03 8.47
C ASN A 382 6.59 -11.34 8.47
N LEU A 383 6.67 -11.96 9.63
CA LEU A 383 7.26 -13.29 9.80
C LEU A 383 6.61 -14.33 8.88
N LEU A 384 5.31 -14.17 8.58
CA LEU A 384 4.58 -15.07 7.69
C LEU A 384 5.08 -15.01 6.24
N THR A 385 5.39 -13.82 5.71
CA THR A 385 6.00 -13.63 4.39
C THR A 385 7.37 -14.30 4.31
N PHE A 386 8.17 -14.25 5.38
CA PHE A 386 9.46 -14.95 5.39
C PHE A 386 9.30 -16.48 5.41
N ILE A 387 8.39 -16.99 6.24
CA ILE A 387 8.12 -18.44 6.36
C ILE A 387 7.60 -19.02 5.05
N SER A 388 6.65 -18.34 4.41
CA SER A 388 6.03 -18.81 3.16
C SER A 388 7.02 -18.92 2.01
N VAL A 389 7.96 -17.97 1.88
CA VAL A 389 9.05 -18.04 0.89
C VAL A 389 9.95 -19.23 1.17
N ILE A 390 10.34 -19.46 2.43
CA ILE A 390 11.16 -20.62 2.81
C ILE A 390 10.45 -21.93 2.44
N VAL A 391 9.16 -22.05 2.77
CA VAL A 391 8.35 -23.23 2.46
C VAL A 391 8.24 -23.43 0.94
N GLY A 392 7.99 -22.36 0.17
CA GLY A 392 7.92 -22.41 -1.29
C GLY A 392 9.23 -22.86 -1.93
N VAL A 393 10.37 -22.32 -1.48
CA VAL A 393 11.70 -22.70 -1.94
C VAL A 393 12.04 -24.15 -1.56
N ALA A 394 11.71 -24.57 -0.34
CA ALA A 394 11.88 -25.94 0.09
C ALA A 394 11.08 -26.91 -0.80
N PHE A 395 9.83 -26.58 -1.12
CA PHE A 395 8.99 -27.37 -2.02
C PHE A 395 9.62 -27.53 -3.41
N MET A 396 10.13 -26.45 -4.00
CA MET A 396 10.82 -26.50 -5.30
C MET A 396 12.06 -27.41 -5.29
N CYS A 397 12.68 -27.62 -4.13
CA CYS A 397 13.86 -28.47 -3.99
C CYS A 397 13.55 -29.95 -3.77
N ILE A 398 12.42 -30.28 -3.12
CA ILE A 398 12.10 -31.66 -2.70
C ILE A 398 12.00 -32.61 -3.90
N LEU A 399 11.16 -32.27 -4.89
CA LEU A 399 10.91 -33.16 -6.03
C LEU A 399 12.16 -33.39 -6.91
N PRO A 400 12.92 -32.34 -7.31
CA PRO A 400 14.18 -32.54 -8.04
C PRO A 400 15.19 -33.39 -7.27
N ILE A 401 15.38 -33.15 -5.97
CA ILE A 401 16.33 -33.91 -5.14
C ILE A 401 15.90 -35.38 -5.01
N TYR A 402 14.60 -35.63 -4.86
CA TYR A 402 14.04 -36.98 -4.84
C TYR A 402 14.31 -37.71 -6.16
N ILE A 403 14.03 -37.07 -7.30
CA ILE A 403 14.25 -37.66 -8.63
C ILE A 403 15.73 -37.92 -8.90
N VAL A 404 16.62 -37.00 -8.52
CA VAL A 404 18.07 -37.20 -8.56
C VAL A 404 18.47 -38.45 -7.79
N THR A 405 17.96 -38.59 -6.55
CA THR A 405 18.26 -39.74 -5.70
C THR A 405 17.84 -41.05 -6.37
N LYS A 406 16.62 -41.12 -6.90
CA LYS A 406 16.07 -42.32 -7.55
C LYS A 406 16.75 -42.66 -8.87
N ARG A 407 17.23 -41.65 -9.60
CA ARG A 407 17.91 -41.86 -10.89
C ARG A 407 19.37 -42.30 -10.68
N LEU A 408 20.06 -41.73 -9.69
CA LEU A 408 21.42 -42.13 -9.35
C LEU A 408 21.49 -43.56 -8.81
N SER A 409 20.51 -44.01 -8.03
CA SER A 409 20.47 -45.38 -7.50
C SER A 409 20.27 -46.44 -8.57
N LYS A 410 19.88 -46.06 -9.79
CA LYS A 410 19.69 -46.98 -10.92
C LYS A 410 20.90 -47.09 -11.85
N PHE A 411 21.94 -46.28 -11.65
CA PHE A 411 23.11 -46.33 -12.52
C PHE A 411 24.06 -47.45 -12.11
N ASN A 412 24.35 -48.36 -13.04
CA ASN A 412 25.42 -49.32 -12.89
C ASN A 412 26.77 -48.65 -13.21
N PRO A 413 27.82 -48.81 -12.38
CA PRO A 413 29.13 -48.21 -12.62
C PRO A 413 29.74 -48.56 -13.99
N SER A 414 29.48 -49.78 -14.49
CA SER A 414 29.91 -50.26 -15.81
C SER A 414 29.30 -49.46 -16.98
N GLU A 415 28.03 -49.07 -16.86
CA GLU A 415 27.31 -48.29 -17.87
C GLU A 415 27.72 -46.81 -17.91
N LEU A 416 28.31 -46.29 -16.82
CA LEU A 416 28.72 -44.89 -16.71
C LEU A 416 30.08 -44.59 -17.36
N VAL A 417 30.96 -45.60 -17.46
CA VAL A 417 32.31 -45.47 -18.01
C VAL A 417 32.37 -45.95 -19.47
N GLY A 418 31.54 -46.92 -19.86
CA GLY A 418 31.55 -47.54 -21.19
C GLY A 418 30.75 -46.83 -22.30
N GLY A 419 30.09 -45.70 -22.01
CA GLY A 419 29.18 -45.02 -22.96
C GLY A 419 29.86 -44.20 -24.07
N ARG A 420 30.74 -44.81 -24.86
CA ARG A 420 31.10 -44.35 -26.22
C ARG A 420 30.90 -45.53 -27.18
N GLU A 421 29.67 -45.71 -27.61
CA GLU A 421 29.37 -46.22 -28.95
C GLU A 421 28.60 -45.13 -29.70
#